data_AF-L9W8F5-F1
#
_entry.id   AF-L9W8F5-F1
#
_cell.length_a   1.000
_cell.length_b   1.000
_cell.length_c   1.000
_cell.angle_alpha   90.00
_cell.angle_beta   90.00
_cell.angle_gamma   90.00
#
_symmetry.space_group_name_H-M   'P 1'
#
loop_
_entity.id
_entity.type
_entity.pdbx_description
1 polymer ?
#
loop_
_entity_poly.entity_id
_entity_poly.type
_entity_poly.pdbx_seq_one_letter_code
_entity_poly.pdbx_strand_id
1 'polypeptide(L)'
;MTATSLSESLRKTLSLFEESGAPLTTIEVADRLSLDRESSHERLERLVDYNELETKNVGTSGRIWWQPRLSPKPSSSDRREHDLEDRDRLL
;
A
#
# COMPACT_ATOMS: atom_id res chain seq x y z
N MET A 1 14.21 0.80 -15.27
CA MET A 1 13.55 -0.07 -16.27
C MET A 1 12.95 -1.29 -15.57
N THR A 2 11.86 -1.12 -14.80
CA THR A 2 11.23 -2.22 -14.02
C THR A 2 9.71 -2.32 -14.22
N ALA A 3 9.07 -1.34 -14.86
CA ALA A 3 7.62 -1.32 -15.07
C ALA A 3 7.09 -2.40 -16.04
N THR A 4 7.95 -3.15 -16.73
CA THR A 4 7.54 -4.12 -17.77
C THR A 4 7.00 -5.45 -17.22
N SER A 5 7.24 -5.80 -15.95
CA SER A 5 6.76 -7.09 -15.37
C SER A 5 5.44 -6.99 -14.59
N LEU A 6 4.90 -5.79 -14.35
CA LEU A 6 3.61 -5.61 -13.67
C LEU A 6 2.44 -5.93 -14.62
N SER A 7 1.40 -6.61 -14.12
CA SER A 7 0.16 -6.77 -14.87
C SER A 7 -0.53 -5.41 -15.11
N GLU A 8 -1.39 -5.33 -16.12
CA GLU A 8 -2.17 -4.10 -16.39
C GLU A 8 -2.99 -3.66 -15.18
N SER A 9 -3.53 -4.61 -14.42
CA SER A 9 -4.27 -4.34 -13.19
C SER A 9 -3.42 -3.70 -12.09
N LEU A 10 -2.15 -4.13 -11.93
CA LEU A 10 -1.22 -3.54 -10.98
C LEU A 10 -0.77 -2.16 -11.44
N ARG A 11 -0.47 -1.98 -12.73
CA ARG A 11 -0.13 -0.67 -13.30
C ARG A 11 -1.26 0.34 -13.12
N LYS A 12 -2.50 -0.04 -13.42
CA LYS A 12 -3.67 0.83 -13.21
C LYS A 12 -3.81 1.26 -11.75
N THR A 13 -3.51 0.36 -10.82
CA THR A 13 -3.54 0.66 -9.38
C THR A 13 -2.41 1.65 -9.02
N LEU A 14 -1.20 1.42 -9.53
CA LEU A 14 -0.04 2.29 -9.30
C LEU A 14 -0.28 3.72 -9.81
N SER A 15 -0.88 3.88 -10.99
CA SER A 15 -1.13 5.20 -11.58
C SER A 15 -2.04 6.10 -10.73
N LEU A 16 -2.89 5.54 -9.86
CA LEU A 16 -3.68 6.33 -8.90
C LEU A 16 -2.79 7.09 -7.91
N PHE A 17 -1.65 6.50 -7.54
CA PHE A 17 -0.68 7.10 -6.64
C PHE A 17 0.25 8.05 -7.37
N GLU A 18 0.60 7.75 -8.62
CA GLU A 18 1.45 8.62 -9.46
C GLU A 18 0.76 9.94 -9.79
N GLU A 19 -0.53 9.90 -10.15
CA GLU A 19 -1.30 11.09 -10.53
C GLU A 19 -1.63 11.98 -9.32
N SER A 20 -2.04 11.36 -8.21
CA SER A 20 -2.42 12.09 -6.99
C SER A 20 -1.21 12.54 -6.17
N GLY A 21 -0.17 11.71 -6.08
CA GLY A 21 0.98 11.92 -5.20
C GLY A 21 0.64 11.94 -3.71
N ALA A 22 -0.61 11.62 -3.34
CA ALA A 22 -1.10 11.59 -1.96
C ALA A 22 -1.21 10.14 -1.45
N PRO A 23 -1.03 9.91 -0.14
CA PRO A 23 -1.28 8.62 0.47
C PRO A 23 -2.77 8.27 0.38
N LEU A 24 -3.08 7.01 0.06
CA LEU A 24 -4.44 6.48 0.00
C LEU A 24 -4.57 5.27 0.90
N THR A 25 -5.77 5.05 1.44
CA THR A 25 -6.13 3.82 2.17
C THR A 25 -6.58 2.72 1.21
N THR A 26 -6.59 1.47 1.68
CA THR A 26 -7.13 0.33 0.89
C THR A 26 -8.58 0.55 0.46
N ILE A 27 -9.40 1.18 1.30
CA ILE A 27 -10.82 1.45 0.99
C ILE A 27 -10.93 2.47 -0.14
N GLU A 28 -10.13 3.54 -0.07
CA GLU A 28 -10.08 4.58 -1.10
C GLU A 28 -9.61 4.07 -2.47
N VAL A 29 -8.72 3.08 -2.47
CA VAL A 29 -8.28 2.40 -3.70
C VAL A 29 -9.36 1.47 -4.22
N ALA A 30 -10.00 0.70 -3.33
CA ALA A 30 -11.08 -0.22 -3.67
C ALA A 30 -12.27 0.52 -4.31
N ASP A 31 -12.66 1.64 -3.73
CA ASP A 31 -13.72 2.51 -4.24
C ASP A 31 -13.40 3.03 -5.65
N ARG A 32 -12.19 3.58 -5.85
CA ARG A 32 -11.73 4.10 -7.16
C ARG A 32 -11.62 3.03 -8.24
N LEU A 33 -11.25 1.81 -7.87
CA LEU A 33 -11.13 0.69 -8.81
C LEU A 33 -12.43 -0.11 -8.95
N SER A 34 -13.45 0.20 -8.15
CA SER A 34 -14.70 -0.56 -8.02
C SER A 34 -14.43 -2.06 -7.80
N LEU A 35 -13.50 -2.35 -6.90
CA LEU A 35 -13.11 -3.71 -6.52
C LEU A 35 -13.44 -3.97 -5.06
N ASP A 36 -13.50 -5.25 -4.71
CA ASP A 36 -13.56 -5.66 -3.33
C ASP A 36 -12.31 -5.21 -2.57
N ARG A 37 -12.51 -4.96 -1.27
CA ARG A 37 -11.42 -4.54 -0.36
C ARG A 37 -10.30 -5.58 -0.30
N GLU A 38 -10.65 -6.86 -0.37
CA GLU A 38 -9.70 -7.99 -0.38
C GLU A 38 -8.83 -7.97 -1.65
N SER A 39 -9.45 -7.94 -2.84
CA SER A 39 -8.75 -7.85 -4.12
C SER A 39 -7.86 -6.61 -4.22
N SER A 40 -8.32 -5.49 -3.65
CA SER A 40 -7.54 -4.25 -3.61
C SER A 40 -6.35 -4.37 -2.68
N HIS A 41 -6.53 -4.99 -1.51
CA HIS A 41 -5.46 -5.26 -0.56
C HIS A 41 -4.36 -6.14 -1.17
N GLU A 42 -4.73 -7.25 -1.81
CA GLU A 42 -3.76 -8.15 -2.46
C GLU A 42 -2.93 -7.44 -3.54
N ARG A 43 -3.55 -6.54 -4.31
CA ARG A 43 -2.83 -5.77 -5.34
C ARG A 43 -1.86 -4.77 -4.71
N LEU A 44 -2.26 -4.12 -3.63
CA LEU A 44 -1.41 -3.16 -2.92
C LEU A 44 -0.22 -3.85 -2.26
N GLU A 45 -0.43 -5.01 -1.61
CA GLU A 45 0.65 -5.84 -1.07
C GLU A 45 1.65 -6.23 -2.16
N ARG A 46 1.17 -6.72 -3.32
CA ARG A 46 2.05 -7.03 -4.45
C ARG A 46 2.86 -5.81 -4.92
N LEU A 47 2.25 -4.62 -4.98
CA LEU A 47 2.98 -3.40 -5.37
C LEU A 47 4.06 -3.02 -4.34
N VAL A 48 3.85 -3.30 -3.06
CA VAL A 48 4.88 -3.18 -2.03
C VAL A 48 5.98 -4.22 -2.21
N ASP A 49 5.64 -5.48 -2.54
CA ASP A 49 6.64 -6.51 -2.87
C ASP A 49 7.52 -6.12 -4.06
N TYR A 50 6.94 -5.42 -5.05
CA TYR A 50 7.68 -4.86 -6.18
C TYR A 50 8.46 -3.58 -5.84
N ASN A 51 8.40 -3.10 -4.60
CA ASN A 51 9.00 -1.85 -4.13
C ASN A 51 8.50 -0.61 -4.91
N GLU A 52 7.27 -0.69 -5.45
CA GLU A 52 6.62 0.41 -6.16
C GLU A 52 5.79 1.28 -5.20
N LEU A 53 5.29 0.69 -4.11
CA LEU A 53 4.60 1.40 -3.03
C LEU A 53 5.28 1.16 -1.68
N GLU A 54 5.12 2.11 -0.78
CA GLU A 54 5.36 1.94 0.66
C GLU A 54 4.02 1.90 1.40
N THR A 55 4.04 1.29 2.58
CA THR A 55 2.86 1.09 3.41
C THR A 55 3.16 1.42 4.87
N LYS A 56 2.17 1.97 5.58
CA LYS A 56 2.24 2.24 7.02
C LYS A 56 0.90 2.05 7.66
N ASN A 57 0.93 1.41 8.82
CA ASN A 57 -0.22 1.31 9.69
C ASN A 57 -0.37 2.63 10.48
N VAL A 58 -1.53 3.28 10.38
CA VAL A 58 -1.85 4.56 11.04
C VAL A 58 -2.84 4.39 12.19
N GLY A 59 -2.91 3.19 12.78
CA GLY A 59 -3.75 2.92 13.94
C GLY A 59 -5.22 2.76 13.56
N THR A 60 -6.13 3.47 14.25
CA THR A 60 -7.59 3.31 14.10
C THR A 60 -8.11 3.58 12.69
N SER A 61 -7.41 4.40 11.92
CA SER A 61 -7.76 4.72 10.53
C SER A 61 -7.32 3.66 9.51
N GLY A 62 -6.62 2.61 9.95
CA GLY A 62 -6.18 1.50 9.11
C GLY A 62 -4.78 1.69 8.53
N ARG A 63 -4.54 1.13 7.34
CA ARG A 63 -3.25 1.13 6.62
C ARG A 63 -3.31 2.10 5.44
N ILE A 64 -2.32 2.98 5.35
CA ILE A 64 -2.12 3.89 4.22
C ILE A 64 -0.99 3.41 3.32
N TRP A 65 -1.09 3.76 2.06
CA TRP A 65 -0.20 3.37 0.98
C TRP A 65 0.19 4.62 0.21
N TRP A 66 1.46 4.75 -0.14
CA TRP A 66 1.94 5.88 -0.94
C TRP A 66 3.10 5.44 -1.82
N GLN A 67 3.30 6.14 -2.93
CA GLN A 67 4.49 5.95 -3.74
C GLN A 67 5.67 6.68 -3.07
N PRO A 68 6.81 6.00 -2.83
CA PRO A 68 8.01 6.68 -2.37
C PRO A 68 8.44 7.68 -3.45
N ARG A 69 8.45 8.97 -3.11
CA ARG A 69 9.03 10.00 -3.99
C ARG A 69 10.46 9.55 -4.27
N LEU A 70 10.87 9.49 -5.55
CA LEU A 70 12.24 9.19 -5.99
C LEU A 70 13.25 10.21 -5.40
N SER A 71 13.55 10.09 -4.12
CA SER A 71 14.74 10.62 -3.49
C SER A 71 15.67 9.43 -3.26
N PRO A 72 16.94 9.51 -3.67
CA PRO A 72 17.88 8.41 -3.46
C PRO A 72 17.98 8.11 -1.95
N LYS A 73 17.39 6.97 -1.58
CA LYS A 73 17.29 6.38 -0.24
C LYS A 73 18.61 6.40 0.54
N PRO A 74 18.56 6.64 1.85
CA PRO A 74 19.09 5.68 2.79
C PRO A 74 17.94 4.77 3.24
N SER A 75 18.09 3.48 2.96
CA SER A 75 17.24 2.40 3.49
C SER A 75 17.07 2.57 4.99
N SER A 76 15.92 3.09 5.43
CA SER A 76 15.55 3.17 6.84
C SER A 76 14.04 3.29 6.95
N SER A 77 13.36 2.16 6.78
CA SER A 77 12.08 1.93 7.42
C SER A 77 12.24 0.67 8.26
N ASP A 78 12.97 0.86 9.37
CA ASP A 78 12.71 0.29 10.69
C ASP A 78 11.40 -0.52 10.70
N ARG A 79 11.52 -1.81 10.34
CA ARG A 79 10.48 -2.81 10.54
C ARG A 79 10.34 -2.98 12.04
N ARG A 80 9.67 -2.05 12.70
CA ARG A 80 9.17 -2.25 14.06
C ARG A 80 8.08 -3.29 13.94
N GLU A 81 8.47 -4.51 14.27
CA GLU A 81 7.59 -5.52 14.84
C GLU A 81 6.78 -4.83 15.93
N HIS A 82 5.57 -4.37 15.59
CA HIS A 82 4.55 -4.13 16.58
C HIS A 82 3.76 -5.43 16.64
N ASP A 83 4.07 -6.23 17.67
CA ASP A 83 3.13 -7.05 18.42
C ASP A 83 1.72 -6.44 18.33
N LEU A 84 0.93 -6.91 17.36
CA LEU A 84 -0.53 -6.79 17.36
C LEU A 84 -1.16 -8.15 17.70
N GLU A 85 -0.40 -9.00 18.37
CA GLU A 85 -0.96 -9.92 19.35
C GLU A 85 -1.24 -9.10 20.62
N ASP A 86 -2.39 -9.36 21.24
CA ASP A 86 -2.94 -8.62 22.38
C ASP A 86 -3.68 -7.32 22.03
N ARG A 87 -4.98 -7.47 21.73
CA ARG A 87 -6.08 -6.78 22.42
C ARG A 87 -7.44 -7.22 21.83
N ASP A 88 -8.33 -7.62 22.72
CA ASP A 88 -9.73 -8.00 22.46
C ASP A 88 -10.00 -9.38 21.85
N ARG A 89 -9.37 -10.39 22.47
CA ARG A 89 -10.14 -11.56 22.91
C ARG A 89 -10.75 -11.18 24.27
N LEU A 90 -12.09 -11.08 24.33
CA LEU A 90 -12.96 -10.86 25.51
C LEU A 90 -13.56 -9.44 25.62
N LEU A 91 -14.79 -9.26 25.11
CA LEU A 91 -16.02 -9.18 25.92
C LEU A 91 -17.26 -9.46 25.07
#